data_AF-A0A1X0Q9L0-F1
#
_entry.id   AF-A0A1X0Q9L0-F1
#
_cell.length_a   1.000
_cell.length_b   1.000
_cell.length_c   1.000
_cell.angle_alpha   90.00
_cell.angle_beta   90.00
_cell.angle_gamma   90.00
#
_symmetry.space_group_name_H-M   'P 1'
#
loop_
_entity.id
_entity.type
_entity.pdbx_description
1 polymer ?
#
loop_
_entity_poly.entity_id
_entity_poly.type
_entity_poly.pdbx_seq_one_letter_code
_entity_poly.pdbx_strand_id
1 'polypeptide(L)'
;MFKKNYKKQSFTSDSIKMGKFVHQCENLGVIKLICKDIPYPNSPVLFSKKEIGKIDDVFGRVDDVYASIKLKDDSQASRYFVKDAIFEGYLLNF
;
A
#
# COMPACT_ATOMS: atom_id res chain seq x y z
N MET A 1 8.18 20.57 -23.41
CA MET A 1 6.99 19.78 -23.02
C MET A 1 7.47 18.41 -22.54
N PHE A 2 7.65 18.25 -21.22
CA PHE A 2 8.19 17.03 -20.62
C PHE A 2 7.13 15.92 -20.65
N LYS A 3 7.33 14.89 -21.47
CA LYS A 3 6.48 13.69 -21.47
C LYS A 3 6.75 12.92 -20.17
N LYS A 4 5.82 12.99 -19.20
CA LYS A 4 5.82 12.07 -18.05
C LYS A 4 5.57 10.67 -18.59
N ASN A 5 6.64 9.88 -18.67
CA ASN A 5 6.57 8.45 -18.96
C ASN A 5 5.95 7.74 -17.75
N TYR A 6 4.63 7.76 -17.64
CA TYR A 6 3.91 6.79 -16.82
C TYR A 6 4.07 5.43 -17.51
N LYS A 7 5.11 4.66 -17.13
CA LYS A 7 5.20 3.25 -17.51
C LYS A 7 3.90 2.60 -17.02
N LYS A 8 3.08 2.10 -17.94
CA LYS A 8 1.89 1.30 -17.62
C LYS A 8 2.39 0.05 -16.89
N GLN A 9 2.35 0.05 -15.56
CA GLN A 9 2.84 -1.07 -14.77
C GLN A 9 1.94 -2.27 -15.01
N SER A 10 2.49 -3.32 -15.63
CA SER A 10 1.86 -4.63 -15.66
C SER A 10 2.06 -5.26 -14.28
N PHE A 11 0.98 -5.35 -13.51
CA PHE A 11 0.99 -6.03 -12.22
C PHE A 11 1.12 -7.53 -12.45
N THR A 12 2.11 -8.16 -11.81
CA THR A 12 2.29 -9.62 -11.83
C THR A 12 1.30 -10.29 -10.88
N SER A 13 1.13 -11.61 -10.97
CA SER A 13 0.40 -12.39 -9.95
C SER A 13 1.12 -12.43 -8.60
N ASP A 14 2.40 -12.06 -8.60
CA ASP A 14 3.25 -12.14 -7.43
C ASP A 14 3.18 -10.84 -6.62
N SER A 15 3.19 -11.00 -5.31
CA SER A 15 3.08 -9.90 -4.37
C SER A 15 4.21 -9.97 -3.36
N ILE A 16 4.62 -8.81 -2.88
CA ILE A 16 5.66 -8.65 -1.87
C ILE A 16 5.07 -7.96 -0.64
N LYS A 17 5.54 -8.33 0.54
CA LYS A 17 5.17 -7.68 1.80
C LYS A 17 5.61 -6.21 1.73
N MET A 18 4.64 -5.30 1.82
CA MET A 18 4.85 -3.86 1.72
C MET A 18 4.99 -3.24 3.12
N GLY A 19 4.07 -3.55 4.02
CA GLY A 19 4.05 -2.92 5.34
C GLY A 19 3.17 -3.62 6.35
N LYS A 20 3.35 -3.24 7.61
CA LYS A 20 2.63 -3.77 8.77
C LYS A 20 1.68 -2.72 9.32
N PHE A 21 0.46 -3.13 9.65
CA PHE A 21 -0.54 -2.27 10.27
C PHE A 21 -0.04 -1.67 11.59
N VAL A 22 -0.31 -0.38 11.79
CA VAL A 22 0.03 0.37 13.00
C VAL A 22 -1.24 0.80 13.71
N HIS A 23 -2.07 1.61 13.04
CA HIS A 23 -3.33 2.09 13.60
C HIS A 23 -4.28 2.55 12.48
N GLN A 24 -5.56 2.68 12.81
CA GLN A 24 -6.57 3.27 11.95
C GLN A 24 -6.72 4.75 12.29
N CYS A 25 -6.83 5.59 11.27
CA CYS A 25 -7.15 7.01 11.37
C CYS A 25 -8.37 7.27 10.49
N GLU A 26 -9.54 7.42 11.11
CA GLU A 26 -10.83 7.51 10.40
C GLU A 26 -11.06 6.33 9.45
N ASN A 27 -11.15 6.57 8.14
CA ASN A 27 -11.29 5.55 7.10
C ASN A 27 -9.96 5.13 6.45
N LEU A 28 -8.83 5.61 6.97
CA LEU A 28 -7.50 5.27 6.49
C LEU A 28 -6.80 4.30 7.44
N GLY A 29 -6.12 3.32 6.87
CA GLY A 29 -5.23 2.41 7.62
C GLY A 29 -3.79 2.88 7.51
N VAL A 30 -3.12 3.08 8.64
CA VAL A 30 -1.70 3.46 8.66
C VAL A 30 -0.84 2.22 8.75
N ILE A 31 0.11 2.09 7.83
CA ILE A 31 1.11 1.02 7.82
C ILE A 31 2.52 1.58 7.96
N LYS A 32 3.38 0.83 8.63
CA LYS A 32 4.83 1.03 8.61
C LYS A 32 5.41 0.21 7.46
N LEU A 33 6.16 0.86 6.56
CA LEU A 33 6.76 0.18 5.42
C LEU A 33 7.94 -0.69 5.89
N ILE A 34 8.02 -1.89 5.31
CA ILE A 34 9.13 -2.84 5.54
C ILE A 34 9.80 -3.27 4.23
N CYS A 35 9.25 -2.84 3.08
CA CYS A 35 9.83 -3.08 1.76
C CYS A 35 10.94 -2.07 1.47
N LYS A 36 11.89 -2.47 0.62
CA LYS A 36 13.00 -1.62 0.18
C LYS A 36 12.53 -0.49 -0.74
N ASP A 37 11.59 -0.79 -1.62
CA ASP A 37 11.05 0.17 -2.58
C ASP A 37 9.80 0.84 -2.01
N ILE A 38 9.79 2.17 -2.03
CA ILE A 38 8.67 2.97 -1.54
C ILE A 38 7.56 2.95 -2.59
N PRO A 39 6.31 2.58 -2.24
CA PRO A 39 5.21 2.59 -3.17
C PRO A 39 4.85 4.02 -3.57
N TYR A 40 4.30 4.18 -4.77
CA TYR A 40 3.83 5.49 -5.23
C TYR A 40 2.41 5.76 -4.71
N PRO A 41 1.99 7.03 -4.60
CA PRO A 41 0.59 7.36 -4.34
C PRO A 41 -0.34 6.69 -5.38
N ASN A 42 -1.48 6.18 -4.92
CA ASN A 42 -2.44 5.39 -5.67
C ASN A 42 -1.97 4.00 -6.14
N SER A 43 -0.80 3.51 -5.69
CA SER A 43 -0.42 2.11 -5.94
C SER A 43 -1.44 1.15 -5.30
N PRO A 44 -1.83 0.05 -5.97
CA PRO A 44 -2.74 -0.94 -5.41
C PRO A 44 -2.19 -1.58 -4.14
N VAL A 45 -3.07 -1.85 -3.19
CA VAL A 45 -2.76 -2.54 -1.94
C VAL A 45 -3.53 -3.85 -1.87
N LEU A 46 -2.81 -4.92 -1.58
CA LEU A 46 -3.33 -6.26 -1.45
C LEU A 46 -3.32 -6.72 0.00
N PHE A 47 -4.26 -7.62 0.32
CA PHE A 47 -4.29 -8.39 1.55
C PHE A 47 -4.60 -9.83 1.18
N SER A 48 -3.70 -10.75 1.51
CA SER A 48 -3.79 -12.16 1.11
C SER A 48 -4.01 -12.32 -0.40
N LYS A 49 -3.22 -11.64 -1.23
CA LYS A 49 -3.32 -11.60 -2.70
C LYS A 49 -4.61 -11.01 -3.29
N LYS A 50 -5.51 -10.46 -2.47
CA LYS A 50 -6.70 -9.74 -2.95
C LYS A 50 -6.47 -8.23 -2.87
N GLU A 51 -6.72 -7.52 -3.95
CA GLU A 51 -6.68 -6.06 -3.95
C GLU A 51 -7.85 -5.49 -3.13
N ILE A 52 -7.53 -4.77 -2.06
CA ILE A 52 -8.50 -4.22 -1.10
C ILE A 52 -8.63 -2.69 -1.19
N GLY A 53 -7.66 -2.03 -1.81
CA GLY A 53 -7.50 -0.58 -1.69
C GLY A 53 -6.29 -0.09 -2.46
N LYS A 54 -5.85 1.11 -2.09
CA LYS A 54 -4.70 1.78 -2.67
C LYS A 54 -3.96 2.60 -1.62
N ILE A 55 -2.71 2.93 -1.90
CA ILE A 55 -1.96 3.94 -1.15
C ILE A 55 -2.60 5.30 -1.39
N ASP A 56 -2.88 6.03 -0.31
CA ASP A 56 -3.36 7.40 -0.36
C ASP A 56 -2.16 8.35 -0.31
N ASP A 57 -1.39 8.31 0.79
CA ASP A 57 -0.17 9.09 0.99
C ASP A 57 0.99 8.26 1.55
N VAL A 58 2.21 8.71 1.28
CA VAL A 58 3.45 8.20 1.88
C VAL A 58 4.14 9.33 2.63
N PHE A 59 4.51 9.08 3.88
CA PHE A 59 5.04 10.08 4.79
C PHE A 59 6.01 9.47 5.80
N GLY A 60 6.54 10.29 6.70
CA GLY A 60 7.54 9.88 7.70
C GLY A 60 8.96 10.23 7.29
N ARG A 61 9.93 9.67 8.02
CA ARG A 61 11.35 9.91 7.77
C ARG A 61 11.88 8.89 6.76
N VAL A 62 13.00 9.19 6.11
CA VAL A 62 13.63 8.30 5.12
C VAL A 62 13.98 6.92 5.70
N ASP A 63 14.33 6.87 6.98
CA ASP A 63 14.64 5.65 7.74
C ASP A 63 13.43 5.03 8.46
N ASP A 64 12.29 5.74 8.49
CA ASP A 64 11.08 5.32 9.19
C ASP A 64 9.84 5.82 8.42
N VAL A 65 9.55 5.11 7.32
CA VAL A 65 8.51 5.48 6.35
C VAL A 65 7.19 4.80 6.68
N TYR A 66 6.12 5.57 6.57
CA TYR A 66 4.75 5.15 6.76
C TYR A 66 3.93 5.44 5.51
N ALA A 67 2.81 4.74 5.36
CA ALA A 67 1.83 5.04 4.33
C ALA A 67 0.41 4.89 4.86
N SER A 68 -0.50 5.68 4.32
CA SER A 68 -1.95 5.52 4.53
C SER A 68 -2.55 4.69 3.40
N ILE A 69 -3.44 3.78 3.77
CA ILE A 69 -4.21 2.93 2.85
C ILE A 69 -5.66 3.43 2.86
N LYS A 70 -6.18 3.71 1.67
CA LYS A 70 -7.60 3.92 1.44
C LYS A 70 -8.22 2.65 0.87
N LEU A 71 -9.23 2.12 1.55
CA LEU A 71 -9.97 0.94 1.07
C LEU A 71 -10.85 1.30 -0.12
N LYS A 72 -11.17 0.30 -0.95
CA LYS A 72 -12.22 0.42 -1.96
C LYS A 72 -13.61 0.49 -1.32
N ASP A 73 -13.77 -0.20 -0.20
CA ASP A 73 -14.99 -0.29 0.58
C ASP A 73 -14.64 -0.07 2.05
N ASP A 74 -14.98 1.13 2.55
CA ASP A 74 -14.69 1.56 3.92
C ASP A 74 -15.43 0.70 4.97
N SER A 75 -16.52 0.01 4.60
CA SER A 75 -17.24 -0.88 5.53
C SER A 75 -16.42 -2.11 5.93
N GLN A 76 -15.38 -2.46 5.16
CA GLN A 76 -14.49 -3.59 5.43
C GLN A 76 -13.29 -3.22 6.31
N ALA A 77 -13.21 -1.98 6.81
CA ALA A 77 -12.08 -1.52 7.62
C ALA A 77 -11.79 -2.45 8.82
N SER A 78 -12.82 -2.81 9.57
CA SER A 78 -12.69 -3.70 10.74
C SER A 78 -12.13 -5.09 10.42
N ARG A 79 -12.28 -5.56 9.17
CA ARG A 79 -11.77 -6.85 8.70
C ARG A 79 -10.28 -6.82 8.39
N TYR A 80 -9.78 -5.70 7.86
CA TYR A 80 -8.40 -5.59 7.36
C TYR A 80 -7.47 -4.85 8.31
N PHE A 81 -7.97 -3.83 9.02
CA PHE A 81 -7.21 -2.98 9.94
C PHE A 81 -7.10 -3.61 11.32
N VAL A 82 -6.52 -4.81 11.35
CA VAL A 82 -6.30 -5.60 12.55
C VAL A 82 -4.83 -5.50 12.96
N LYS A 83 -4.58 -5.52 14.28
CA LYS A 83 -3.22 -5.52 14.83
C LYS A 83 -2.36 -6.58 14.14
N ASP A 84 -1.14 -6.20 13.77
CA ASP A 84 -0.15 -7.04 13.12
C ASP A 84 -0.47 -7.53 11.69
N ALA A 85 -1.56 -7.04 11.08
CA ALA A 85 -1.87 -7.31 9.69
C ALA A 85 -0.72 -6.88 8.75
N ILE A 86 -0.42 -7.71 7.76
CA ILE A 86 0.59 -7.44 6.73
C ILE A 86 -0.13 -7.14 5.42
N PHE A 87 0.24 -6.02 4.82
CA PHE A 87 -0.25 -5.60 3.51
C PHE A 87 0.82 -5.84 2.45
N GLU A 88 0.36 -6.13 1.25
CA GLU A 88 1.18 -6.53 0.13
C GLU A 88 1.03 -5.53 -1.02
N GLY A 89 2.09 -5.39 -1.81
CA GLY A 89 2.08 -4.68 -3.09
C GLY A 89 2.42 -5.64 -4.22
N TYR A 90 2.01 -5.29 -5.43
CA TYR A 90 2.43 -6.04 -6.61
C TYR A 90 3.95 -5.96 -6.80
N LEU A 91 4.56 -7.09 -7.15
CA LEU A 91 5.96 -7.10 -7.54
C LEU A 91 6.10 -6.44 -8.92
N LEU A 92 6.95 -5.42 -8.99
CA LEU A 92 7.25 -4.73 -10.23
C LEU A 92 8.40 -5.45 -10.94
N ASN A 93 8.12 -5.99 -12.11
CA ASN A 93 9.17 -6.44 -13.02
C ASN A 93 9.61 -5.24 -13.85
N PHE A 94 10.88 -4.84 -13.71
CA PHE A 94 11.50 -3.77 -14.49
C PHE A 94 12.22 -4.30 -15.72
#